data_AF-L1J557-F1
#
_entry.id   AF-L1J557-F1
#
_cell.length_a   1.000
_cell.length_b   1.000
_cell.length_c   1.000
_cell.angle_alpha   90.00
_cell.angle_beta   90.00
_cell.angle_gamma   90.00
#
_symmetry.space_group_name_H-M   'P 1'
#
loop_
_entity.id
_entity.type
_entity.pdbx_description
1 polymer ?
#
loop_
_entity_poly.entity_id
_entity_poly.type
_entity_poly.pdbx_seq_one_letter_code
_entity_poly.pdbx_strand_id
1 'polypeptide(L)'
;MYGGGRSREHGEEAGRDDRERNDYMQAEPSGGRSSRDLDALLRRLDGAGYKAYHDLKGSWSFDDVFTLTFDHIQSDSYAPPSRCHVRVAQSAAKFPAGLFDKEARRIGLCDFLARSFCAVVSEQGLNQAAASQGWSGPKGGDLQMECPGQKVLERTNVLISPDFVEARFTVALPAAGRSILGGKARSILIEALPRVIQRTLVYNAHDPAKVKQHVDCVEDTETLRGKLQEAGLV
;
A
#
# COMPACT_ATOMS: atom_id res chain seq x y z
N MET A 1 -42.62 47.76 20.45
CA MET A 1 -41.60 47.99 19.42
C MET A 1 -40.77 46.72 19.33
N TYR A 2 -40.96 45.92 18.26
CA TYR A 2 -39.98 45.68 17.18
C TYR A 2 -38.61 45.25 17.74
N GLY A 3 -38.00 44.11 17.44
CA GLY A 3 -38.08 43.07 16.40
C GLY A 3 -36.91 42.12 16.73
N GLY A 4 -36.60 41.02 16.05
CA GLY A 4 -37.03 40.38 14.83
C GLY A 4 -36.10 39.18 14.67
N GLY A 5 -36.66 38.03 14.29
CA GLY A 5 -35.90 36.81 14.06
C GLY A 5 -34.90 36.98 12.91
N ARG A 6 -33.83 36.18 12.94
CA ARG A 6 -32.99 35.92 11.78
C ARG A 6 -32.90 34.43 11.55
N SER A 7 -33.74 33.98 10.62
CA SER A 7 -33.54 32.82 9.77
C SER A 7 -32.19 32.94 9.04
N ARG A 8 -31.48 31.82 8.90
CA ARG A 8 -30.43 31.65 7.88
C ARG A 8 -30.78 30.40 7.09
N GLU A 9 -31.24 30.62 5.86
CA GLU A 9 -31.30 29.61 4.80
C GLU A 9 -29.99 29.63 3.99
N HIS A 10 -29.66 28.43 3.52
CA HIS A 10 -28.93 28.05 2.31
C HIS A 10 -27.56 28.68 1.98
N GLY A 11 -26.56 27.79 1.98
CA GLY A 11 -25.40 27.85 1.11
C GLY A 11 -25.03 26.42 0.70
N GLU A 12 -25.38 26.06 -0.52
CA GLU A 12 -24.97 24.84 -1.20
C GLU A 12 -23.45 24.83 -1.38
N GLU A 13 -22.74 23.86 -0.80
CA GLU A 13 -21.36 23.55 -1.17
C GLU A 13 -21.32 22.18 -1.87
N ALA A 14 -21.79 22.16 -3.11
CA ALA A 14 -21.39 21.15 -4.08
C ALA A 14 -20.08 21.63 -4.75
N GLY A 15 -19.00 20.84 -4.65
CA GLY A 15 -17.79 21.11 -5.45
C GLY A 15 -16.44 20.92 -4.78
N ARG A 16 -16.30 20.02 -3.80
CA ARG A 16 -14.99 19.58 -3.30
C ARG A 16 -14.89 18.06 -3.34
N ASP A 17 -14.68 17.48 -4.53
CA ASP A 17 -14.20 16.09 -4.57
C ASP A 17 -13.38 15.69 -5.82
N ASP A 18 -13.19 16.57 -6.81
CA ASP A 18 -12.46 16.20 -8.04
C ASP A 18 -10.99 16.65 -8.10
N ARG A 19 -10.51 17.43 -7.11
CA ARG A 19 -9.13 17.97 -7.15
C ARG A 19 -8.07 17.08 -6.52
N GLU A 20 -8.44 16.12 -5.66
CA GLU A 20 -7.48 15.22 -5.02
C GLU A 20 -7.16 13.95 -5.83
N ARG A 21 -7.92 13.68 -6.91
CA ARG A 21 -7.70 12.50 -7.76
C ARG A 21 -6.54 12.65 -8.75
N ASN A 22 -6.14 13.88 -9.09
CA ASN A 22 -5.31 14.13 -10.26
C ASN A 22 -3.81 14.36 -9.98
N ASP A 23 -3.42 14.53 -8.71
CA ASP A 23 -2.03 14.85 -8.33
C ASP A 23 -1.10 13.60 -8.28
N TYR A 24 -1.66 12.40 -8.48
CA TYR A 24 -0.91 11.13 -8.39
C TYR A 24 -0.39 10.60 -9.74
N MET A 25 -0.72 11.25 -10.86
CA MET A 25 -0.40 10.75 -12.22
C MET A 25 0.95 11.22 -12.79
N GLN A 26 1.73 12.02 -12.06
CA GLN A 26 3.04 12.48 -12.56
C GLN A 26 4.12 12.29 -11.50
N ALA A 27 4.63 11.06 -11.37
CA ALA A 27 5.93 10.84 -10.76
C ALA A 27 6.86 10.25 -11.82
N GLU A 28 7.53 11.14 -12.54
CA GLU A 28 8.73 10.83 -13.33
C GLU A 28 9.71 9.98 -12.49
N PRO A 29 10.45 9.02 -13.08
CA PRO A 29 11.47 8.27 -12.37
C PRO A 29 12.61 9.24 -12.02
N SER A 30 12.52 9.83 -10.83
CA SER A 30 13.59 10.66 -10.30
C SER A 30 14.80 9.78 -10.04
N GLY A 31 15.86 9.97 -10.84
CA GLY A 31 17.19 9.47 -10.51
C GLY A 31 17.57 10.04 -9.14
N GLY A 32 17.53 9.19 -8.10
CA GLY A 32 17.75 9.68 -6.75
C GLY A 32 17.59 8.58 -5.71
N ARG A 33 18.70 7.87 -5.44
CA ARG A 33 18.90 6.83 -4.42
C ARG A 33 18.37 5.44 -4.80
N SER A 34 19.30 4.48 -4.75
CA SER A 34 19.09 3.07 -5.07
C SER A 34 18.87 2.20 -3.83
N SER A 35 18.48 0.94 -4.04
CA SER A 35 18.42 -0.09 -3.00
C SER A 35 19.77 -0.28 -2.29
N ARG A 36 20.89 -0.11 -3.00
CA ARG A 36 22.25 -0.14 -2.42
C ARG A 36 22.51 1.03 -1.48
N ASP A 37 22.04 2.22 -1.86
CA ASP A 37 22.13 3.40 -1.00
C ASP A 37 21.25 3.24 0.25
N LEU A 38 20.08 2.62 0.10
CA LEU A 38 19.20 2.27 1.23
C LEU A 38 19.87 1.25 2.16
N ASP A 39 20.49 0.20 1.62
CA ASP A 39 21.24 -0.79 2.42
C ASP A 39 22.38 -0.13 3.21
N ALA A 40 23.16 0.73 2.55
CA ALA A 40 24.25 1.46 3.17
C ALA A 40 23.74 2.43 4.26
N LEU A 41 22.63 3.13 4.01
CA LEU A 41 21.98 3.99 4.99
C LEU A 41 21.53 3.20 6.21
N LEU A 42 20.81 2.09 6.03
CA LEU A 42 20.31 1.27 7.13
C LEU A 42 21.44 0.71 8.00
N ARG A 43 22.57 0.33 7.40
CA ARG A 43 23.78 -0.08 8.14
C ARG A 43 24.36 1.07 8.97
N ARG A 44 24.40 2.29 8.42
CA ARG A 44 24.88 3.49 9.13
C ARG A 44 23.97 3.88 10.29
N LEU A 45 22.65 3.68 10.14
CA LEU A 45 21.66 4.01 11.15
C LEU A 45 21.65 3.03 12.32
N ASP A 46 22.27 1.85 12.20
CA ASP A 46 22.28 0.85 13.27
C ASP A 46 22.87 1.41 14.58
N GLY A 47 22.12 1.29 15.68
CA GLY A 47 22.47 1.85 16.98
C GLY A 47 22.26 3.37 17.13
N ALA A 48 21.98 4.10 16.05
CA ALA A 48 21.71 5.53 16.10
C ALA A 48 20.39 5.85 16.82
N GLY A 49 20.21 7.12 17.23
CA GLY A 49 18.96 7.57 17.82
C GLY A 49 17.80 7.53 16.80
N TYR A 50 16.61 7.17 17.27
CA TYR A 50 15.43 6.89 16.44
C TYR A 50 15.08 7.98 15.41
N LYS A 51 15.28 9.26 15.75
CA LYS A 51 15.03 10.39 14.85
C LYS A 51 15.79 10.30 13.52
N ALA A 52 16.91 9.57 13.50
CA ALA A 52 17.70 9.38 12.30
C ALA A 52 16.97 8.56 11.21
N TYR A 53 15.89 7.85 11.55
CA TYR A 53 15.02 7.23 10.53
C TYR A 53 14.37 8.25 9.57
N HIS A 54 14.30 9.54 9.92
CA HIS A 54 13.81 10.56 8.99
C HIS A 54 14.64 10.64 7.69
N ASP A 55 15.90 10.18 7.70
CA ASP A 55 16.74 10.07 6.51
C ASP A 55 16.16 9.10 5.45
N LEU A 56 15.28 8.16 5.86
CA LEU A 56 14.61 7.23 4.94
C LEU A 56 13.56 7.92 4.05
N LYS A 57 13.10 9.12 4.41
CA LYS A 57 12.02 9.82 3.72
C LYS A 57 12.32 9.97 2.21
N GLY A 58 11.29 9.76 1.38
CA GLY A 58 11.38 9.86 -0.09
C GLY A 58 11.47 8.48 -0.77
N SER A 59 11.88 8.49 -2.03
CA SER A 59 11.87 7.32 -2.91
C SER A 59 13.23 6.64 -3.02
N TRP A 60 13.21 5.33 -3.29
CA TRP A 60 14.34 4.42 -3.40
C TRP A 60 14.06 3.38 -4.50
N SER A 61 14.91 3.33 -5.53
CA SER A 61 14.73 2.42 -6.67
C SER A 61 15.39 1.06 -6.43
N PHE A 62 14.66 -0.02 -6.71
CA PHE A 62 15.14 -1.40 -6.61
C PHE A 62 15.34 -2.01 -7.99
N ASP A 63 16.52 -1.77 -8.57
CA ASP A 63 17.03 -2.40 -9.80
C ASP A 63 15.99 -2.48 -10.93
N ASP A 64 15.26 -1.39 -11.17
CA ASP A 64 14.17 -1.23 -12.14
C ASP A 64 12.96 -2.18 -11.97
N VAL A 65 12.91 -2.96 -10.88
CA VAL A 65 11.77 -3.82 -10.55
C VAL A 65 10.64 -2.99 -9.94
N PHE A 66 10.96 -2.19 -8.93
CA PHE A 66 10.00 -1.33 -8.25
C PHE A 66 10.67 -0.15 -7.58
N THR A 67 9.87 0.87 -7.25
CA THR A 67 10.29 2.00 -6.43
C THR A 67 9.58 1.94 -5.09
N LEU A 68 10.33 1.93 -3.99
CA LEU A 68 9.82 2.08 -2.64
C LEU A 68 9.83 3.56 -2.24
N THR A 69 8.71 4.07 -1.77
CA THR A 69 8.59 5.43 -1.25
C THR A 69 8.12 5.42 0.18
N PHE A 70 8.83 6.15 1.04
CA PHE A 70 8.39 6.44 2.40
C PHE A 70 7.57 7.73 2.41
N ASP A 71 6.25 7.61 2.57
CA ASP A 71 5.29 8.73 2.62
C ASP A 71 5.28 9.42 3.98
N HIS A 72 5.53 8.67 5.04
CA HIS A 72 5.64 9.22 6.37
C HIS A 72 6.56 8.33 7.21
N ILE A 73 7.48 8.95 7.93
CA ILE A 73 8.32 8.26 8.91
C ILE A 73 7.75 8.54 10.29
N GLN A 74 7.48 7.47 11.03
CA GLN A 74 6.98 7.56 12.40
C GLN A 74 7.96 8.29 13.32
N SER A 75 7.46 9.10 14.24
CA SER A 75 8.27 9.99 15.10
C SER A 75 9.08 9.24 16.17
N ASP A 76 8.58 8.10 16.62
CA ASP A 76 9.20 7.21 17.60
C ASP A 76 8.72 5.76 17.39
N SER A 77 9.19 4.82 18.21
CA SER A 77 8.87 3.39 18.10
C SER A 77 7.46 3.00 18.60
N TYR A 78 6.71 3.96 19.15
CA TYR A 78 5.36 3.82 19.70
C TYR A 78 4.31 4.58 18.89
N ALA A 79 4.74 5.51 18.04
CA ALA A 79 3.90 6.24 17.11
C ALA A 79 3.27 5.30 16.06
N PRO A 80 2.20 5.75 15.37
CA PRO A 80 1.65 5.02 14.23
C PRO A 80 2.76 4.65 13.22
N PRO A 81 2.80 3.40 12.72
CA PRO A 81 3.82 2.91 11.81
C PRO A 81 4.08 3.80 10.58
N SER A 82 5.30 3.70 10.04
CA SER A 82 5.70 4.49 8.87
C SER A 82 4.88 4.08 7.66
N ARG A 83 4.30 5.06 6.94
CA ARG A 83 3.50 4.82 5.74
C ARG A 83 4.40 4.76 4.52
N CYS A 84 4.21 3.73 3.72
CA CYS A 84 5.01 3.48 2.53
C CYS A 84 4.10 3.06 1.38
N HIS A 85 4.59 3.27 0.16
CA HIS A 85 4.06 2.59 -1.00
C HIS A 85 5.18 2.09 -1.90
N VAL A 86 4.86 1.09 -2.70
CA VAL A 86 5.72 0.61 -3.79
C VAL A 86 4.99 0.77 -5.11
N ARG A 87 5.72 1.16 -6.16
CA ARG A 87 5.23 1.17 -7.54
C ARG A 87 6.04 0.20 -8.38
N VAL A 88 5.36 -0.72 -9.05
CA VAL A 88 5.91 -1.65 -10.04
C VAL A 88 5.42 -1.20 -11.40
N ALA A 89 6.33 -0.89 -12.33
CA ALA A 89 5.94 -0.55 -13.69
C ALA A 89 5.25 -1.74 -14.37
N GLN A 90 4.25 -1.50 -15.23
CA GLN A 90 3.55 -2.59 -15.92
C GLN A 90 4.45 -3.40 -16.86
N SER A 91 5.56 -2.82 -17.34
CA SER A 91 6.60 -3.55 -18.06
C SER A 91 7.20 -4.71 -17.25
N ALA A 92 7.26 -4.56 -15.92
CA ALA A 92 7.69 -5.59 -14.97
C ALA A 92 6.51 -6.41 -14.42
N ALA A 93 5.41 -5.74 -14.03
CA ALA A 93 4.25 -6.38 -13.41
C ALA A 93 3.49 -7.31 -14.38
N LYS A 94 3.37 -6.92 -15.66
CA LYS A 94 2.81 -7.71 -16.76
C LYS A 94 1.38 -8.22 -16.54
N PHE A 95 0.54 -7.47 -15.83
CA PHE A 95 -0.87 -7.83 -15.73
C PHE A 95 -1.57 -7.57 -17.07
N PRO A 96 -2.30 -8.55 -17.64
CA PRO A 96 -3.06 -8.34 -18.87
C PRO A 96 -4.11 -7.23 -18.71
N ALA A 97 -4.19 -6.32 -19.69
CA ALA A 97 -5.13 -5.19 -19.67
C ALA A 97 -6.59 -5.63 -19.46
N GLY A 98 -6.97 -6.77 -20.04
CA GLY A 98 -8.31 -7.34 -19.86
C GLY A 98 -8.63 -7.79 -18.44
N LEU A 99 -7.73 -7.68 -17.45
CA LEU A 99 -8.05 -7.88 -16.03
C LEU A 99 -8.43 -6.58 -15.31
N PHE A 100 -8.25 -5.41 -15.93
CA PHE A 100 -8.49 -4.11 -15.30
C PHE A 100 -9.01 -3.04 -16.28
N ASP A 101 -9.49 -3.46 -17.45
CA ASP A 101 -10.07 -2.61 -18.50
C ASP A 101 -11.44 -2.03 -18.12
N LYS A 102 -12.19 -2.74 -17.27
CA LYS A 102 -13.44 -2.28 -16.68
C LYS A 102 -13.28 -2.01 -15.19
N GLU A 103 -14.11 -1.12 -14.66
CA GLU A 103 -14.08 -0.74 -13.25
C GLU A 103 -14.24 -1.94 -12.31
N ALA A 104 -15.27 -2.78 -12.50
CA ALA A 104 -15.49 -3.96 -11.67
C ALA A 104 -14.31 -4.94 -11.72
N ARG A 105 -13.71 -5.12 -12.90
CA ARG A 105 -12.56 -6.01 -13.10
C ARG A 105 -11.31 -5.46 -12.39
N ARG A 106 -11.06 -4.15 -12.54
CA ARG A 106 -9.99 -3.43 -11.83
C ARG A 106 -10.14 -3.56 -10.31
N ILE A 107 -11.34 -3.34 -9.78
CA ILE A 107 -11.64 -3.50 -8.34
C ILE A 107 -11.37 -4.94 -7.90
N GLY A 108 -11.86 -5.93 -8.67
CA GLY A 108 -11.61 -7.35 -8.38
C GLY A 108 -10.12 -7.71 -8.38
N LEU A 109 -9.35 -7.19 -9.33
CA LEU A 109 -7.91 -7.42 -9.39
C LEU A 109 -7.19 -6.75 -8.22
N CYS A 110 -7.47 -5.49 -7.91
CA CYS A 110 -6.90 -4.81 -6.74
C CYS A 110 -7.18 -5.56 -5.44
N ASP A 111 -8.42 -6.05 -5.26
CA ASP A 111 -8.81 -6.84 -4.08
C ASP A 111 -8.04 -8.17 -4.01
N PHE A 112 -7.91 -8.89 -5.13
CA PHE A 112 -7.12 -10.11 -5.21
C PHE A 112 -5.65 -9.86 -4.80
N LEU A 113 -5.04 -8.81 -5.35
CA LEU A 113 -3.63 -8.47 -5.08
C LEU A 113 -3.42 -8.06 -3.62
N ALA A 114 -4.35 -7.30 -3.02
CA ALA A 114 -4.28 -6.93 -1.61
C ALA A 114 -4.38 -8.17 -0.68
N ARG A 115 -5.26 -9.12 -1.01
CA ARG A 115 -5.33 -10.41 -0.30
C ARG A 115 -4.04 -11.20 -0.42
N SER A 116 -3.49 -11.28 -1.64
CA SER A 116 -2.22 -11.98 -1.90
C SER A 116 -1.07 -11.35 -1.11
N PHE A 117 -1.00 -10.01 -1.08
CA PHE A 117 -0.01 -9.28 -0.30
C PHE A 117 -0.10 -9.63 1.20
N CYS A 118 -1.29 -9.53 1.80
CA CYS A 118 -1.51 -9.93 3.18
C CYS A 118 -1.15 -11.39 3.47
N ALA A 119 -1.51 -12.30 2.56
CA ALA A 119 -1.22 -13.73 2.70
C ALA A 119 0.30 -14.00 2.70
N VAL A 120 1.04 -13.42 1.74
CA VAL A 120 2.49 -13.60 1.62
C VAL A 120 3.24 -12.98 2.80
N VAL A 121 2.82 -11.81 3.27
CA VAL A 121 3.38 -11.17 4.47
C VAL A 121 3.18 -12.04 5.70
N SER A 122 1.99 -12.62 5.87
CA SER A 122 1.66 -13.52 6.99
C SER A 122 2.45 -14.84 6.91
N GLU A 123 2.54 -15.46 5.72
CA GLU A 123 3.30 -16.68 5.47
C GLU A 123 4.78 -16.53 5.82
N GLN A 124 5.37 -15.35 5.55
CA GLN A 124 6.75 -15.04 5.88
C GLN A 124 6.95 -14.58 7.33
N GLY A 125 5.89 -14.52 8.14
CA GLY A 125 5.95 -14.05 9.52
C GLY A 125 6.27 -12.55 9.67
N LEU A 126 6.10 -11.78 8.60
CA LEU A 126 6.43 -10.34 8.57
C LEU A 126 5.34 -9.47 9.21
N ASN A 127 4.17 -10.02 9.52
CA ASN A 127 3.11 -9.34 10.25
C ASN A 127 3.28 -9.40 11.79
N GLN A 128 4.38 -9.99 12.26
CA GLN A 128 4.65 -10.15 13.69
C GLN A 128 5.74 -9.16 14.14
N ALA A 129 5.39 -8.28 15.07
CA ALA A 129 6.36 -7.41 15.71
C ALA A 129 7.37 -8.24 16.52
N ALA A 130 8.58 -7.69 16.76
CA ALA A 130 9.49 -8.32 17.72
C ALA A 130 8.81 -8.51 19.08
N ALA A 131 8.95 -9.70 19.65
CA ALA A 131 8.50 -9.98 21.02
C ALA A 131 9.31 -9.10 21.99
N SER A 132 8.69 -8.07 22.56
CA SER A 132 9.35 -7.18 23.51
C SER A 132 9.16 -7.70 24.94
N GLN A 133 10.27 -7.98 25.64
CA GLN A 133 10.28 -8.18 27.09
C GLN A 133 10.64 -6.85 27.76
N GLY A 134 9.65 -6.00 28.01
CA GLY A 134 9.82 -4.71 28.70
C GLY A 134 9.94 -3.46 27.80
N TRP A 135 10.09 -2.29 28.42
CA TRP A 135 10.06 -0.98 27.75
C TRP A 135 11.24 -0.75 26.78
N SER A 136 12.42 -1.28 27.09
CA SER A 136 13.64 -1.17 26.28
C SER A 136 13.84 -2.31 25.28
N GLY A 137 12.96 -3.31 25.28
CA GLY A 137 13.07 -4.47 24.41
C GLY A 137 12.94 -4.12 22.92
N PRO A 138 13.40 -5.01 22.01
CA PRO A 138 13.17 -4.85 20.58
C PRO A 138 11.68 -4.73 20.26
N LYS A 139 11.31 -3.74 19.45
CA LYS A 139 9.93 -3.48 19.00
C LYS A 139 9.88 -3.24 17.51
N GLY A 140 8.66 -3.36 16.98
CA GLY A 140 8.38 -3.23 15.55
C GLY A 140 9.08 -4.31 14.71
N GLY A 141 9.29 -3.96 13.47
CA GLY A 141 9.78 -4.83 12.41
C GLY A 141 8.69 -5.60 11.68
N ASP A 142 7.43 -5.23 11.89
CA ASP A 142 6.29 -5.75 11.15
C ASP A 142 5.92 -4.87 9.96
N LEU A 143 5.41 -5.53 8.93
CA LEU A 143 4.86 -4.96 7.71
C LEU A 143 3.37 -5.28 7.68
N GLN A 144 2.54 -4.28 7.44
CA GLN A 144 1.09 -4.43 7.46
C GLN A 144 0.42 -3.71 6.30
N MET A 145 -0.62 -4.32 5.75
CA MET A 145 -1.55 -3.70 4.81
C MET A 145 -2.96 -3.88 5.38
N GLU A 146 -3.88 -2.97 5.06
CA GLU A 146 -5.30 -3.21 5.32
C GLU A 146 -5.76 -4.45 4.54
N CYS A 147 -6.03 -5.55 5.25
CA CYS A 147 -6.43 -6.81 4.63
C CYS A 147 -7.92 -6.83 4.32
N PRO A 148 -8.32 -7.13 3.06
CA PRO A 148 -9.73 -7.22 2.71
C PRO A 148 -10.47 -8.31 3.51
N GLY A 149 -11.66 -7.98 4.01
CA GLY A 149 -12.62 -8.94 4.57
C GLY A 149 -13.33 -9.76 3.49
N GLN A 150 -14.50 -10.32 3.78
CA GLN A 150 -15.26 -11.10 2.78
C GLN A 150 -15.80 -10.27 1.62
N LYS A 151 -15.97 -8.95 1.81
CA LYS A 151 -16.48 -8.04 0.79
C LYS A 151 -15.37 -7.51 -0.11
N VAL A 152 -15.63 -7.53 -1.42
CA VAL A 152 -14.83 -6.85 -2.43
C VAL A 152 -15.29 -5.39 -2.49
N LEU A 153 -14.39 -4.46 -2.18
CA LEU A 153 -14.65 -3.02 -2.18
C LEU A 153 -13.50 -2.33 -2.91
N GLU A 154 -13.81 -1.21 -3.57
CA GLU A 154 -12.75 -0.31 -4.02
C GLU A 154 -12.00 0.27 -2.81
N ARG A 155 -10.68 0.21 -2.86
CA ARG A 155 -9.78 0.65 -1.78
C ARG A 155 -8.56 1.34 -2.36
N THR A 156 -7.82 2.04 -1.50
CA THR A 156 -6.59 2.74 -1.87
C THR A 156 -5.32 1.94 -1.55
N ASN A 157 -5.45 0.77 -0.92
CA ASN A 157 -4.32 -0.07 -0.51
C ASN A 157 -3.61 -0.74 -1.71
N VAL A 158 -4.32 -1.02 -2.80
CA VAL A 158 -3.75 -1.46 -4.07
C VAL A 158 -4.42 -0.72 -5.23
N LEU A 159 -3.60 -0.16 -6.11
CA LEU A 159 -4.05 0.51 -7.33
C LEU A 159 -3.38 -0.14 -8.54
N ILE A 160 -4.11 -0.21 -9.65
CA ILE A 160 -3.56 -0.66 -10.92
C ILE A 160 -4.00 0.28 -12.05
N SER A 161 -3.07 0.58 -12.93
CA SER A 161 -3.25 1.37 -14.15
C SER A 161 -2.54 0.69 -15.34
N PRO A 162 -2.67 1.23 -16.55
CA PRO A 162 -1.85 0.82 -17.69
C PRO A 162 -0.34 1.02 -17.48
N ASP A 163 0.06 1.91 -16.57
CA ASP A 163 1.45 2.28 -16.37
C ASP A 163 2.10 1.54 -15.19
N PHE A 164 1.34 1.29 -14.12
CA PHE A 164 1.90 0.70 -12.89
C PHE A 164 0.89 -0.09 -12.06
N VAL A 165 1.44 -0.88 -11.14
CA VAL A 165 0.76 -1.45 -9.97
C VAL A 165 1.35 -0.80 -8.71
N GLU A 166 0.50 -0.25 -7.86
CA GLU A 166 0.90 0.38 -6.58
C GLU A 166 0.32 -0.40 -5.41
N ALA A 167 1.13 -0.64 -4.39
CA ALA A 167 0.67 -1.18 -3.11
C ALA A 167 1.08 -0.25 -1.97
N ARG A 168 0.13 0.09 -1.11
CA ARG A 168 0.31 0.94 0.07
C ARG A 168 0.24 0.10 1.33
N PHE A 169 1.22 0.28 2.20
CA PHE A 169 1.38 -0.50 3.42
C PHE A 169 2.10 0.33 4.47
N THR A 170 2.16 -0.21 5.68
CA THR A 170 2.93 0.36 6.76
C THR A 170 4.09 -0.55 7.14
N VAL A 171 5.16 0.07 7.64
CA VAL A 171 6.30 -0.61 8.24
C VAL A 171 6.54 -0.02 9.62
N ALA A 172 6.42 -0.83 10.65
CA ALA A 172 6.89 -0.48 11.97
C ALA A 172 8.42 -0.60 11.97
N LEU A 173 9.13 0.52 11.83
CA LEU A 173 10.59 0.54 11.83
C LEU A 173 11.15 0.03 13.17
N PRO A 174 12.07 -0.94 13.15
CA PRO A 174 12.50 -1.62 14.36
C PRO A 174 13.49 -0.80 15.19
N ALA A 175 13.34 -0.90 16.52
CA ALA A 175 14.21 -0.24 17.48
C ALA A 175 14.26 -1.01 18.82
N ALA A 176 15.33 -0.81 19.59
CA ALA A 176 15.46 -1.21 20.98
C ALA A 176 15.48 0.05 21.86
N GLY A 177 14.37 0.34 22.53
CA GLY A 177 14.16 1.64 23.17
C GLY A 177 14.18 2.77 22.14
N ARG A 178 15.19 3.66 22.20
CA ARG A 178 15.38 4.76 21.24
C ARG A 178 16.49 4.51 20.23
N SER A 179 17.13 3.34 20.26
CA SER A 179 18.21 2.98 19.36
C SER A 179 17.66 2.17 18.18
N ILE A 180 18.02 2.58 16.98
CA ILE A 180 17.61 1.94 15.73
C ILE A 180 18.21 0.53 15.63
N LEU A 181 17.40 -0.44 15.20
CA LEU A 181 17.86 -1.79 14.82
C LEU A 181 17.99 -1.86 13.30
N GLY A 182 19.06 -1.26 12.78
CA GLY A 182 19.34 -1.13 11.34
C GLY A 182 19.49 -2.48 10.66
N GLY A 183 20.11 -3.45 11.32
CA GLY A 183 20.20 -4.83 10.83
C GLY A 183 18.82 -5.48 10.59
N LYS A 184 17.86 -5.25 11.50
CA LYS A 184 16.48 -5.76 11.36
C LYS A 184 15.70 -4.96 10.31
N ALA A 185 15.89 -3.66 10.26
CA ALA A 185 15.26 -2.82 9.22
C ALA A 185 15.71 -3.27 7.82
N ARG A 186 17.00 -3.60 7.67
CA ARG A 186 17.58 -4.16 6.44
C ARG A 186 16.96 -5.51 6.07
N SER A 187 16.85 -6.45 7.02
CA SER A 187 16.24 -7.76 6.71
C SER A 187 14.79 -7.63 6.21
N ILE A 188 14.06 -6.61 6.67
CA ILE A 188 12.69 -6.34 6.22
C ILE A 188 12.69 -5.65 4.85
N LEU A 189 13.38 -4.52 4.72
CA LEU A 189 13.26 -3.63 3.55
C LEU A 189 14.09 -4.08 2.36
N ILE A 190 15.28 -4.64 2.59
CA ILE A 190 16.21 -5.04 1.54
C ILE A 190 16.06 -6.52 1.17
N GLU A 191 15.77 -7.39 2.14
CA GLU A 191 15.76 -8.84 1.91
C GLU A 191 14.33 -9.40 1.76
N ALA A 192 13.40 -9.05 2.64
CA ALA A 192 12.05 -9.60 2.64
C ALA A 192 11.11 -8.89 1.65
N LEU A 193 11.06 -7.55 1.67
CA LEU A 193 10.13 -6.77 0.86
C LEU A 193 10.23 -7.06 -0.63
N PRO A 194 11.41 -7.13 -1.29
CA PRO A 194 11.47 -7.47 -2.71
C PRO A 194 10.85 -8.84 -3.03
N ARG A 195 10.98 -9.83 -2.13
CA ARG A 195 10.34 -11.14 -2.29
C ARG A 195 8.83 -11.06 -2.16
N VAL A 196 8.30 -10.24 -1.25
CA VAL A 196 6.86 -9.97 -1.15
C VAL A 196 6.36 -9.34 -2.44
N ILE A 197 7.03 -8.30 -2.95
CA ILE A 197 6.63 -7.61 -4.18
C ILE A 197 6.63 -8.57 -5.37
N GLN A 198 7.70 -9.35 -5.54
CA GLN A 198 7.81 -10.31 -6.63
C GLN A 198 6.71 -11.38 -6.58
N ARG A 199 6.30 -11.82 -5.39
CA ARG A 199 5.27 -12.85 -5.22
C ARG A 199 3.83 -12.31 -5.34
N THR A 200 3.64 -10.99 -5.32
CA THR A 200 2.31 -10.38 -5.14
C THR A 200 1.96 -9.40 -6.24
N LEU A 201 2.87 -8.54 -6.67
CA LEU A 201 2.62 -7.48 -7.65
C LEU A 201 3.18 -7.78 -9.04
N VAL A 202 3.53 -9.05 -9.31
CA VAL A 202 3.98 -9.52 -10.62
C VAL A 202 3.08 -10.67 -11.07
N TYR A 203 2.51 -10.55 -12.27
CA TYR A 203 1.50 -11.48 -12.79
C TYR A 203 1.99 -12.92 -12.84
N ASN A 204 3.26 -13.13 -13.24
CA ASN A 204 3.86 -14.46 -13.35
C ASN A 204 4.02 -15.21 -12.01
N ALA A 205 3.84 -14.53 -10.88
CA ALA A 205 3.84 -15.19 -9.56
C ALA A 205 2.48 -15.81 -9.20
N HIS A 206 1.43 -15.52 -9.96
CA HIS A 206 0.08 -15.99 -9.70
C HIS A 206 -0.33 -17.10 -10.67
N ASP A 207 -1.28 -17.92 -10.23
CA ASP A 207 -2.01 -18.82 -11.11
C ASP A 207 -3.00 -17.99 -11.96
N PRO A 208 -2.81 -17.90 -13.30
CA PRO A 208 -3.67 -17.11 -14.18
C PRO A 208 -5.16 -17.47 -14.06
N ALA A 209 -5.47 -18.75 -13.83
CA ALA A 209 -6.84 -19.22 -13.72
C ALA A 209 -7.51 -18.69 -12.45
N LYS A 210 -6.79 -18.67 -11.32
CA LYS A 210 -7.32 -18.14 -10.04
C LYS A 210 -7.53 -16.64 -10.08
N VAL A 211 -6.59 -15.89 -10.68
CA VAL A 211 -6.73 -14.44 -10.84
C VAL A 211 -7.97 -14.15 -11.69
N LYS A 212 -8.08 -14.81 -12.84
CA LYS A 212 -9.21 -14.62 -13.76
C LYS A 212 -10.54 -15.00 -13.08
N GLN A 213 -10.60 -16.14 -12.40
CA GLN A 213 -11.80 -16.57 -11.70
C GLN A 213 -12.27 -15.55 -10.65
N HIS A 214 -11.36 -14.95 -9.87
CA HIS A 214 -11.71 -13.94 -8.89
C HIS A 214 -12.26 -12.67 -9.55
N VAL A 215 -11.58 -12.19 -10.60
CA VAL A 215 -11.98 -10.99 -11.34
C VAL A 215 -13.34 -11.17 -12.03
N ASP A 216 -13.54 -12.31 -12.69
CA ASP A 216 -14.79 -12.62 -13.38
C ASP A 216 -15.97 -12.72 -12.38
N CYS A 217 -15.77 -13.35 -11.23
CA CYS A 217 -16.80 -13.44 -10.18
C CYS A 217 -17.27 -12.05 -9.71
N VAL A 218 -16.35 -11.10 -9.57
CA VAL A 218 -16.68 -9.72 -9.19
C VAL A 218 -17.43 -9.02 -10.32
N GLU A 219 -16.98 -9.15 -11.56
CA GLU A 219 -17.68 -8.58 -12.73
C GLU A 219 -19.09 -9.16 -12.91
N ASP A 220 -19.25 -10.47 -12.78
CA ASP A 220 -20.54 -11.16 -12.86
C ASP A 220 -21.48 -10.66 -11.77
N THR A 221 -20.98 -10.49 -10.54
CA THR A 221 -21.78 -9.97 -9.42
C THR A 221 -22.28 -8.55 -9.70
N GLU A 222 -21.43 -7.65 -10.18
CA GLU A 222 -21.84 -6.30 -10.55
C GLU A 222 -22.82 -6.29 -11.72
N THR A 223 -22.59 -7.14 -12.72
CA THR A 223 -23.46 -7.28 -13.89
C THR A 223 -24.85 -7.78 -13.49
N LEU A 224 -24.94 -8.78 -12.62
CA LEU A 224 -26.22 -9.30 -12.12
C LEU A 224 -26.96 -8.25 -11.32
N ARG A 225 -26.26 -7.49 -10.46
CA ARG A 225 -26.87 -6.41 -9.68
C ARG A 225 -27.45 -5.32 -10.58
N GLY A 226 -26.75 -4.96 -11.66
CA GLY A 226 -27.25 -3.98 -12.64
C GLY A 226 -28.53 -4.42 -13.37
N LYS A 227 -28.76 -5.73 -13.51
CA LYS A 227 -29.94 -6.28 -14.19
C LYS A 227 -31.17 -6.48 -13.28
N LEU A 228 -31.03 -6.32 -11.96
CA LEU A 228 -32.14 -6.58 -11.02
C LEU A 228 -33.35 -5.69 -11.33
N GLN A 229 -33.13 -4.40 -11.54
CA GLN A 229 -34.20 -3.45 -11.81
C GLN A 229 -34.96 -3.79 -13.10
N GLU A 230 -34.24 -4.12 -14.17
CA GLU A 230 -34.84 -4.53 -15.46
C GLU A 230 -35.63 -5.83 -15.35
N ALA A 231 -35.18 -6.74 -14.47
CA ALA A 231 -35.85 -8.00 -14.20
C ALA A 231 -37.02 -7.87 -13.20
N GLY A 232 -37.31 -6.68 -12.68
CA GLY A 232 -38.34 -6.46 -11.65
C GLY A 232 -37.99 -7.09 -10.30
N LEU A 233 -36.70 -7.26 -10.01
CA LEU A 233 -36.17 -7.81 -8.76
C LEU A 233 -35.61 -6.69 -7.86
N VAL A 234 -35.53 -6.96 -6.55
CA VAL A 234 -34.95 -6.09 -5.51
C VAL A 234 -33.78 -6.74 -4.80
#